data_AF-A0A2M7G2Z4-F1
#
_entry.id   AF-A0A2M7G2Z4-F1
#
_cell.length_a   1.000
_cell.length_b   1.000
_cell.length_c   1.000
_cell.angle_alpha   90.00
_cell.angle_beta   90.00
_cell.angle_gamma   90.00
#
_symmetry.space_group_name_H-M   'P 1'
#
loop_
_entity.id
_entity.type
_entity.pdbx_description
1 polymer ?
#
loop_
_entity_poly.entity_id
_entity_poly.type
_entity_poly.pdbx_seq_one_letter_code
_entity_poly.pdbx_strand_id
1 'polypeptide(L)'
;MLNMDNPNIELIHRLNRAQGQIEAIKKTLASGDDKDCLKTLRLLKAANNALKKFGEAYVAQHLHECIRSKVSPEEMEKGLQEVVYSAFTL
;
A
#
# COMPACT_ATOMS: atom_id res chain seq x y z
N MET A 1 19.46 -8.65 4.21
CA MET A 1 20.16 -7.41 3.83
C MET A 1 19.58 -6.95 2.51
N LEU A 2 19.00 -5.75 2.42
CA LEU A 2 18.52 -5.23 1.13
C LEU A 2 19.71 -4.61 0.38
N ASN A 3 19.83 -4.90 -0.92
CA ASN A 3 20.84 -4.31 -1.77
C ASN A 3 20.49 -2.83 -2.03
N MET A 4 21.40 -1.91 -1.72
CA MET A 4 21.18 -0.46 -1.87
C MET A 4 21.10 -0.01 -3.33
N ASP A 5 21.57 -0.82 -4.27
CA ASP A 5 21.49 -0.54 -5.71
C ASP A 5 20.16 -1.02 -6.35
N ASN A 6 19.24 -1.56 -5.55
CA ASN A 6 17.94 -1.99 -6.05
C ASN A 6 17.05 -0.74 -6.35
N PRO A 7 16.58 -0.53 -7.59
CA PRO A 7 15.71 0.61 -7.92
C PRO A 7 14.39 0.62 -7.12
N ASN A 8 14.01 -0.50 -6.51
CA ASN A 8 12.82 -0.64 -5.68
C ASN A 8 13.09 -0.47 -4.18
N ILE A 9 14.31 -0.10 -3.76
CA ILE A 9 14.68 -0.01 -2.33
C ILE A 9 13.77 0.93 -1.54
N GLU A 10 13.42 2.08 -2.13
CA GLU A 10 12.52 3.07 -1.52
C GLU A 10 11.08 2.55 -1.38
N LEU A 11 10.61 1.75 -2.35
CA LEU A 11 9.31 1.08 -2.29
C LEU A 11 9.30 0.03 -1.18
N ILE A 12 10.39 -0.75 -1.05
CA ILE A 12 10.54 -1.74 0.01
C ILE A 12 10.57 -1.06 1.40
N HIS A 13 11.27 0.07 1.54
CA HIS A 13 11.27 0.84 2.79
C HIS A 13 9.86 1.34 3.15
N ARG A 14 9.06 1.77 2.17
CA ARG A 14 7.65 2.15 2.38
C ARG A 14 6.80 0.98 2.84
N LEU A 15 6.95 -0.19 2.21
CA LEU A 15 6.27 -1.42 2.62
C LEU A 15 6.65 -1.87 4.02
N ASN A 16 7.93 -1.83 4.38
CA ASN A 16 8.38 -2.17 5.73
C ASN A 16 7.72 -1.27 6.80
N ARG A 17 7.50 0.02 6.49
CA ARG A 17 6.75 0.92 7.38
C ARG A 17 5.29 0.50 7.52
N ALA A 18 4.61 0.16 6.42
CA ALA A 18 3.24 -0.34 6.45
C ALA A 18 3.14 -1.65 7.26
N GLN A 19 4.07 -2.58 7.05
CA GLN A 19 4.16 -3.83 7.80
C GLN A 19 4.34 -3.58 9.31
N GLY A 20 5.19 -2.63 9.72
CA GLY A 20 5.34 -2.25 11.12
C GLY A 20 4.03 -1.75 11.76
N GLN A 21 3.19 -1.01 11.01
CA GLN A 21 1.88 -0.59 11.50
C GLN A 21 0.91 -1.76 11.65
N ILE A 22 0.91 -2.70 10.69
CA ILE A 22 0.07 -3.91 10.74
C ILE A 22 0.47 -4.78 11.94
N GLU A 23 1.76 -4.97 12.17
CA GLU A 23 2.27 -5.70 13.34
C GLU A 23 1.90 -5.02 14.66
N ALA A 24 1.88 -3.68 14.72
CA ALA A 24 1.43 -2.96 15.90
C ALA A 24 -0.06 -3.19 16.21
N ILE A 25 -0.92 -3.23 15.17
CA ILE A 25 -2.34 -3.58 15.31
C ILE A 25 -2.48 -5.01 15.85
N LYS A 26 -1.77 -5.97 15.24
CA LYS A 26 -1.80 -7.38 15.67
C LYS A 26 -1.38 -7.54 17.13
N LYS A 27 -0.32 -6.87 17.57
CA LYS A 27 0.13 -6.87 18.97
C LYS A 27 -0.91 -6.29 19.91
N THR A 28 -1.52 -5.17 19.52
CA THR A 28 -2.59 -4.51 20.32
C THR A 28 -3.75 -5.48 20.55
N LEU A 29 -4.21 -6.17 19.51
CA LEU A 29 -5.26 -7.19 19.61
C LEU A 29 -4.84 -8.39 20.47
N ALA A 30 -3.63 -8.92 20.27
CA ALA A 30 -3.14 -10.08 21.02
C ALA A 30 -2.97 -9.79 22.53
N SER A 31 -2.67 -8.55 22.90
CA SER A 31 -2.49 -8.13 24.30
C SER A 31 -3.80 -7.87 25.06
N GLY A 32 -4.94 -7.70 24.37
CA GLY A 32 -6.20 -7.27 24.98
C GLY A 32 -6.28 -5.76 25.29
N ASP A 33 -5.31 -4.97 24.80
CA ASP A 33 -5.26 -3.50 24.86
C ASP A 33 -6.16 -2.82 23.82
N ASP A 34 -6.80 -3.60 22.95
CA ASP A 34 -7.76 -3.14 21.94
C ASP A 34 -9.03 -2.51 22.54
N LYS A 35 -9.23 -2.68 23.86
CA LYS A 35 -10.26 -1.98 24.65
C LYS A 35 -10.15 -0.45 24.55
N ASP A 36 -8.96 0.09 24.26
CA ASP A 36 -8.82 1.48 23.80
C ASP A 36 -9.14 1.57 22.30
N CYS A 37 -10.43 1.66 22.02
CA CYS A 37 -10.97 1.79 20.65
C CYS A 37 -10.31 2.94 19.89
N LEU A 38 -10.06 4.08 20.54
CA LEU A 38 -9.50 5.26 19.89
C LEU A 38 -8.03 5.03 19.47
N LYS A 39 -7.23 4.36 20.31
CA LYS A 39 -5.86 3.95 19.97
C LYS A 39 -5.86 2.99 18.78
N THR A 40 -6.71 1.96 18.79
CA THR A 40 -6.81 0.99 17.69
C THR A 40 -7.21 1.66 16.38
N LEU A 41 -8.20 2.56 16.39
CA LEU A 41 -8.61 3.33 15.21
C LEU A 41 -7.49 4.22 14.67
N ARG A 42 -6.66 4.82 15.54
CA ARG A 42 -5.48 5.60 15.10
C ARG A 42 -4.44 4.73 14.41
N LEU A 43 -4.19 3.52 14.91
CA LEU A 43 -3.28 2.57 14.28
C LEU A 43 -3.80 2.11 12.91
N LEU A 44 -5.09 1.80 12.81
CA LEU A 44 -5.74 1.47 11.53
C LEU A 44 -5.60 2.60 10.51
N LYS A 45 -5.89 3.84 10.92
CA LYS A 45 -5.69 5.03 10.08
C LYS A 45 -4.23 5.16 9.63
N ALA A 46 -3.26 4.94 10.52
CA ALA A 46 -1.84 5.01 10.19
C ALA A 46 -1.41 3.94 9.18
N ALA A 47 -1.88 2.70 9.35
CA ALA A 47 -1.63 1.60 8.42
C ALA A 47 -2.22 1.90 7.02
N ASN A 48 -3.46 2.38 6.96
CA ASN A 48 -4.10 2.79 5.70
C ASN A 48 -3.32 3.90 5.00
N ASN A 49 -2.89 4.93 5.73
CA ASN A 49 -2.10 6.01 5.16
C ASN A 49 -0.72 5.52 4.66
N ALA A 50 -0.07 4.61 5.39
CA ALA A 50 1.21 4.03 4.98
C ALA A 50 1.06 3.25 3.65
N LEU A 51 0.01 2.42 3.52
CA LEU A 51 -0.29 1.70 2.28
C LEU A 51 -0.66 2.65 1.14
N LYS A 52 -1.46 3.69 1.40
CA LYS A 52 -1.78 4.72 0.41
C LYS A 52 -0.52 5.40 -0.12
N LYS A 53 0.39 5.81 0.77
CA LYS A 53 1.66 6.45 0.41
C LYS A 53 2.65 5.53 -0.28
N PHE A 54 2.54 4.22 -0.05
CA PHE A 54 3.23 3.23 -0.86
C PHE A 54 2.65 3.17 -2.27
N GLY A 55 1.32 3.04 -2.41
CA GLY A 55 0.63 2.98 -3.70
C GLY A 55 0.90 4.19 -4.58
N GLU A 56 0.82 5.41 -4.01
CA GLU A 56 1.18 6.66 -4.70
C GLU A 56 2.61 6.60 -5.28
N ALA A 57 3.58 6.11 -4.50
CA ALA A 57 4.97 6.01 -4.93
C ALA A 57 5.17 4.90 -5.98
N TYR A 58 4.49 3.76 -5.83
CA TYR A 58 4.54 2.65 -6.79
C TYR A 58 4.03 3.10 -8.16
N VAL A 59 2.86 3.76 -8.20
CA VAL A 59 2.30 4.30 -9.44
C VAL A 59 3.26 5.32 -10.06
N ALA A 60 3.80 6.27 -9.29
CA ALA A 60 4.75 7.25 -9.81
C ALA A 60 6.00 6.60 -10.44
N GLN A 61 6.47 5.48 -9.88
CA GLN A 61 7.65 4.76 -10.37
C GLN A 61 7.36 3.84 -11.57
N HIS A 62 6.22 3.14 -11.58
CA HIS A 62 5.95 2.07 -12.54
C HIS A 62 4.85 2.37 -13.57
N LEU A 63 4.13 3.50 -13.46
CA LEU A 63 3.01 3.82 -14.37
C LEU A 63 3.41 3.75 -15.84
N HIS A 64 4.60 4.26 -16.16
CA HIS A 64 5.11 4.26 -17.53
C HIS A 64 5.36 2.84 -18.05
N GLU A 65 5.91 1.95 -17.24
CA GLU A 65 6.10 0.53 -17.57
C GLU A 65 4.76 -0.20 -17.71
N CYS A 66 3.80 0.10 -16.83
CA CYS A 66 2.44 -0.44 -16.92
C CYS A 66 1.79 -0.07 -18.27
N ILE A 67 1.91 1.18 -18.70
CA ILE A 67 1.34 1.68 -19.96
C ILE A 67 2.11 1.17 -21.19
N ARG A 68 3.42 0.93 -21.09
CA ARG A 68 4.23 0.41 -22.21
C ARG A 68 4.25 -1.12 -22.30
N SER A 69 3.59 -1.81 -21.39
CA SER A 69 3.46 -3.27 -21.43
C SER A 69 2.74 -3.72 -22.71
N LYS A 70 2.96 -4.98 -23.12
CA LYS A 70 2.36 -5.57 -24.34
C LYS A 70 0.85 -5.83 -24.24
N VAL A 71 0.19 -5.22 -23.27
CA VAL A 71 -1.24 -5.38 -23.01
C VAL A 71 -2.00 -4.60 -24.08
N SER A 72 -3.10 -5.15 -24.57
CA SER A 72 -3.92 -4.43 -25.54
C SER A 72 -4.53 -3.17 -24.91
N PRO A 73 -4.80 -2.11 -25.68
CA PRO A 73 -5.46 -0.91 -25.16
C PRO A 73 -6.78 -1.20 -24.43
N GLU A 74 -7.54 -2.19 -24.90
CA GLU A 74 -8.83 -2.59 -24.32
C GLU A 74 -8.67 -3.28 -22.96
N GLU A 75 -7.69 -4.19 -22.83
CA GLU A 75 -7.35 -4.80 -21.53
C GLU A 75 -6.81 -3.76 -20.54
N MET A 76 -6.05 -2.78 -21.02
CA MET A 76 -5.55 -1.69 -20.19
C MET A 76 -6.67 -0.77 -19.70
N GLU A 77 -7.61 -0.42 -20.58
CA GLU A 77 -8.80 0.36 -20.22
C GLU A 77 -9.62 -0.36 -19.15
N LYS A 78 -9.91 -1.65 -19.35
CA LYS A 78 -10.64 -2.45 -18.38
C LYS A 78 -9.92 -2.51 -17.02
N GLY A 79 -8.61 -2.77 -17.01
CA GLY A 79 -7.82 -2.81 -15.79
C GLY A 79 -7.78 -1.46 -15.06
N LEU A 80 -7.70 -0.35 -15.80
CA LEU A 80 -7.78 1.00 -15.23
C LEU A 80 -9.15 1.27 -14.62
N GLN A 81 -10.23 0.89 -15.30
CA GLN A 81 -11.59 1.03 -14.78
C GLN A 81 -11.75 0.25 -13.46
N GLU A 82 -11.32 -1.02 -13.40
CA GLU A 82 -11.40 -1.86 -12.19
C GLU A 82 -10.64 -1.24 -11.00
N VAL A 83 -9.42 -0.74 -11.22
CA VAL A 83 -8.60 -0.13 -10.16
C VAL A 83 -9.20 1.20 -9.71
N VAL A 84 -9.69 2.04 -10.62
CA VAL A 84 -10.31 3.32 -10.27
C VAL A 84 -11.61 3.09 -9.48
N TYR A 85 -12.48 2.19 -9.94
CA TYR A 85 -13.70 1.88 -9.20
C TYR A 85 -13.39 1.33 -7.80
N SER A 86 -12.48 0.37 -7.68
CA SER A 86 -12.14 -0.18 -6.35
C SER A 86 -11.48 0.83 -5.41
N ALA A 87 -10.75 1.83 -5.92
CA ALA A 87 -10.08 2.83 -5.11
C ALA A 87 -11.00 3.98 -4.64
N PHE A 88 -12.08 4.28 -5.38
CA PHE A 88 -12.94 5.45 -5.13
C PHE A 88 -14.39 5.10 -4.77
N THR A 89 -14.80 3.84 -4.85
CA THR A 89 -16.12 3.40 -4.37
C THR A 89 -15.99 2.94 -2.92
N LEU A 90 -16.73 3.60 -2.02
CA LEU A 90 -16.80 3.32 -0.58
C LEU A 90 -17.75 2.14 -0.29
#